data_AF-B2AJY5-F1
#
_entry.id   AF-B2AJY5-F1
#
_cell.length_a   1.000
_cell.length_b   1.000
_cell.length_c   1.000
_cell.angle_alpha   90.00
_cell.angle_beta   90.00
_cell.angle_gamma   90.00
#
_symmetry.space_group_name_H-M   'P 1'
#
loop_
_entity.id
_entity.type
_entity.pdbx_description
1 polymer ?
#
loop_
_entity_poly.entity_id
_entity_poly.type
_entity_poly.pdbx_seq_one_letter_code
_entity_poly.pdbx_strand_id
1 'polypeptide(L)' 'MWTREQVIQSIDAKTNTFYVLDPSTGKRADIGVVRDAGKAPYLRTHADGRWNNNLLALNQCPL' A
#
# COMPACT_ATOMS: atom_id res chain seq x y z
N MET A 1 6.87 10.11 11.41
CA MET A 1 6.25 8.81 11.08
C MET A 1 4.87 9.09 10.49
N TRP A 2 4.49 8.43 9.40
CA TRP A 2 3.19 8.66 8.73
C TRP A 2 2.10 7.78 9.32
N THR A 3 0.90 8.32 9.51
CA THR A 3 -0.29 7.50 9.81
C THR A 3 -0.89 6.93 8.53
N ARG A 4 -1.72 5.88 8.66
CA ARG A 4 -2.47 5.30 7.53
C ARG A 4 -3.29 6.37 6.80
N GLU A 5 -3.97 7.24 7.53
CA GLU A 5 -4.84 8.28 6.99
C GLU A 5 -4.03 9.31 6.20
N GLN A 6 -2.85 9.69 6.70
CA GLN A 6 -1.95 10.60 5.99
C GLN A 6 -1.44 9.97 4.68
N VAL A 7 -1.11 8.67 4.69
CA VAL A 7 -0.71 7.95 3.47
C VAL A 7 -1.85 7.89 2.46
N ILE A 8 -3.07 7.55 2.91
CA ILE A 8 -4.26 7.53 2.04
C ILE A 8 -4.49 8.91 1.42
N GLN A 9 -4.47 9.97 2.23
CA GLN A 9 -4.66 11.34 1.74
C GLN A 9 -3.58 11.75 0.74
N SER A 10 -2.33 11.35 0.96
CA SER A 10 -1.20 11.65 0.09
C SER A 10 -1.29 10.94 -1.27
N ILE A 11 -1.72 9.67 -1.26
CA ILE A 11 -2.01 8.90 -2.48
C ILE A 11 -3.20 9.53 -3.22
N ASP A 12 -4.29 9.86 -2.53
CA ASP A 12 -5.47 10.50 -3.12
C ASP A 12 -5.12 11.86 -3.75
N ALA A 13 -4.27 12.64 -3.08
CA ALA A 13 -3.77 13.94 -3.56
C ALA A 13 -2.73 13.80 -4.68
N LYS A 14 -2.30 12.57 -5.01
CA LYS A 14 -1.25 12.28 -6.00
C LYS A 14 0.08 13.00 -5.74
N THR A 15 0.37 13.31 -4.46
CA THR A 15 1.60 14.03 -4.09
C THR A 15 2.76 13.07 -3.85
N ASN A 16 2.46 11.82 -3.49
CA ASN A 16 3.45 10.79 -3.26
C ASN A 16 2.99 9.43 -3.79
N THR A 17 3.95 8.56 -4.06
CA THR A 17 3.74 7.13 -4.33
C THR A 17 4.47 6.31 -3.29
N PHE A 18 3.86 5.22 -2.83
CA PHE A 18 4.44 4.33 -1.83
C PHE A 18 4.61 2.94 -2.44
N TYR A 19 5.64 2.20 -2.02
CA TYR A 19 5.92 0.86 -2.51
C TYR A 19 6.62 0.02 -1.46
N VAL A 20 6.59 -1.29 -1.64
CA VAL A 20 7.42 -2.26 -0.92
C VAL A 20 8.35 -2.97 -1.89
N LEU A 21 9.53 -3.37 -1.41
CA LEU A 21 10.44 -4.23 -2.13
C LEU A 21 10.38 -5.62 -1.50
N ASP A 22 10.16 -6.63 -2.33
CA ASP A 22 10.31 -8.02 -1.92
C ASP A 22 11.80 -8.27 -1.61
N PRO A 23 12.16 -8.62 -0.36
CA PRO A 23 13.55 -8.82 0.01
C PRO A 23 14.21 -10.03 -0.68
N SER A 24 13.41 -10.99 -1.14
CA SER A 24 13.89 -12.21 -1.79
C SER A 24 14.12 -12.03 -3.28
N THR A 25 13.29 -11.22 -3.95
CA THR A 25 13.35 -11.05 -5.42
C THR A 25 13.78 -9.64 -5.85
N GLY A 26 13.81 -8.67 -4.94
CA GLY A 26 14.03 -7.25 -5.24
C GLY A 26 12.88 -6.59 -6.00
N LYS A 27 11.77 -7.31 -6.25
CA LYS A 27 10.64 -6.78 -7.02
C LYS A 27 9.89 -5.72 -6.23
N ARG A 28 9.52 -4.65 -6.93
CA ARG A 28 8.70 -3.56 -6.41
C ARG A 28 7.22 -3.91 -6.53
N ALA A 29 6.46 -3.70 -5.46
CA ALA A 29 5.00 -3.68 -5.47
C ALA A 29 4.51 -2.32 -4.96
N ASP A 30 3.71 -1.62 -5.76
CA ASP A 30 3.19 -0.32 -5.39
C ASP A 30 2.03 -0.45 -4.40
N ILE A 31 1.86 0.56 -3.55
CA ILE A 31 0.76 0.64 -2.59
C ILE A 31 -0.31 1.58 -3.16
N GLY A 32 -1.54 1.08 -3.20
CA GLY A 32 -2.73 1.85 -3.55
C GLY A 32 -3.76 1.90 -2.44
N VAL A 33 -4.75 2.78 -2.60
CA VAL A 33 -5.91 2.88 -1.73
C VAL A 33 -7.05 2.04 -2.33
N VAL A 34 -7.58 1.11 -1.53
CA VAL A 34 -8.75 0.30 -1.89
C VAL A 34 -9.98 0.86 -1.21
N ARG A 35 -11.09 0.91 -1.96
CA ARG A 35 -12.39 1.40 -1.50
C ARG A 35 -13.46 0.38 -1.87
N ASP A 36 -13.73 -0.53 -0.95
CA ASP A 36 -14.82 -1.50 -1.08
C ASP A 36 -16.10 -0.95 -0.45
N ALA A 37 -17.26 -1.20 -1.06
CA ALA A 37 -18.54 -0.80 -0.50
C ALA A 37 -18.73 -1.37 0.91
N GLY A 38 -19.11 -0.51 1.87
CA GLY A 38 -19.31 -0.90 3.26
C GLY A 38 -18.05 -1.06 4.11
N LYS A 39 -16.85 -0.74 3.58
CA LYS A 39 -15.60 -0.74 4.35
C LYS A 39 -14.96 0.64 4.37
N ALA A 40 -14.22 0.92 5.45
CA ALA A 40 -13.33 2.07 5.48
C ALA A 40 -12.20 1.88 4.44
N PRO A 41 -11.72 2.95 3.78
CA PRO A 41 -10.59 2.88 2.87
C PRO A 41 -9.35 2.29 3.54
N TYR A 42 -8.61 1.45 2.81
CA TYR A 42 -7.41 0.79 3.33
C TYR A 42 -6.33 0.70 2.26
N LEU A 43 -5.09 0.48 2.71
CA LEU A 43 -3.93 0.36 1.83
C LEU A 43 -3.75 -1.10 1.41
N ARG A 44 -3.44 -1.32 0.13
CA ARG A 44 -3.11 -2.65 -0.40
C ARG A 44 -2.01 -2.54 -1.43
N THR A 45 -1.11 -3.51 -1.42
CA THR A 45 -0.10 -3.70 -2.46
C THR A 45 -0.74 -4.19 -3.76
N HIS A 46 -0.25 -3.72 -4.89
CA HIS A 46 -0.56 -4.29 -6.19
C HIS A 46 0.73 -4.37 -7.01
N ALA A 47 0.97 -5.53 -7.61
CA ALA A 47 2.08 -5.73 -8.55
C ALA A 47 1.52 -5.93 -9.96
N ASP A 48 2.24 -5.44 -10.97
CA ASP A 48 1.98 -5.72 -12.39
C ASP A 48 0.55 -5.35 -12.87
N GLY A 49 -0.03 -4.27 -12.31
CA GLY A 49 -1.38 -3.79 -12.68
C GLY A 49 -2.53 -4.70 -12.23
N ARG A 50 -2.25 -5.72 -11.41
CA ARG A 50 -3.26 -6.63 -10.85
C ARG A 50 -3.31 -6.46 -9.34
N TRP A 51 -4.53 -6.31 -8.81
CA TRP A 51 -4.79 -6.46 -7.38
C TRP A 51 -4.59 -7.91 -6.99
N ASN A 52 -3.37 -8.29 -6.62
CA ASN A 52 -3.09 -9.58 -6.03
C ASN A 52 -3.25 -9.48 -4.50
N ASN A 53 -3.71 -10.56 -3.88
CA ASN A 53 -3.60 -10.76 -2.42
C ASN A 53 -2.14 -11.05 -2.03
N ASN A 54 -1.17 -10.37 -2.65
CA ASN A 54 0.21 -10.50 -2.26
C ASN A 54 0.39 -9.72 -0.96
N LEU A 55 0.14 -10.43 0.15
CA LEU A 55 0.57 -10.14 1.52
C LEU A 55 2.11 -10.10 1.64
N LEU A 56 2.81 -9.61 0.62
CA LEU A 56 4.26 -9.43 0.65
C LEU A 56 4.55 -8.05 1.22
N ALA A 57 4.96 -8.07 2.50
CA ALA A 57 5.47 -6.97 3.30
C ALA A 57 4.44 -5.95 3.84
N LEU A 58 3.60 -6.39 4.79
CA LEU A 58 3.36 -5.52 5.94
C LEU A 58 4.57 -5.65 6.87
N ASN A 59 5.46 -4.66 6.87
CA ASN A 59 6.36 -4.51 8.02
C ASN A 59 5.52 -4.03 9.21
N GLN A 60 5.75 -4.68 10.36
CA GLN A 60 5.05 -4.46 11.63
C GLN A 60 5.10 -2.99 12.05
N CYS A 61 4.00 -2.52 12.66
CA CYS A 61 3.98 -1.24 13.37
C CYS A 61 5.20 -1.13 14.28
N PRO A 62 6.01 -0.06 14.18
CA PRO A 62 6.88 0.33 15.28
C PRO A 62 6.03 0.58 16.54
N LEU A 63 6.45 -0.01 17.66
CA LEU A 63 5.96 0.31 19.01
C LEU A 63 6.26 1.77 19.35
#